data_AF-A0A2G6N0U0-F1
#
_entry.id   AF-A0A2G6N0U0-F1
#
_cell.length_a   1.000
_cell.length_b   1.000
_cell.length_c   1.000
_cell.angle_alpha   90.00
_cell.angle_beta   90.00
_cell.angle_gamma   90.00
#
_symmetry.space_group_name_H-M   'P 1'
#
loop_
_entity.id
_entity.type
_entity.pdbx_description
1 polymer ?
#
loop_
_entity_poly.entity_id
_entity_poly.type
_entity_poly.pdbx_seq_one_letter_code
_entity_poly.pdbx_strand_id
1 'polypeptide(L)'
;MLAKLRKRRAGGFTLIELMIVVAIIGILAAVAIPAFIKYLRKSKTVEATEGLDKIKVGAKTYFQADHYNNTGALLPKQFPAAPTTAPNPTPAANCCNAPGPKCAPVPGLNGWNDNTWRALQFQMTDNHYFVWQWDATGTNTSAQFTASAYGDLDCDGTLSTYRLLGSIDEEFGVQGRGPVITNEIE
;
A
#
# COMPACT_ATOMS: atom_id res chain seq x y z
N MET A 1 35.61 65.75 -11.99
CA MET A 1 35.81 64.28 -11.98
C MET A 1 34.66 63.62 -12.69
N LEU A 2 34.82 63.20 -13.95
CA LEU A 2 33.80 62.48 -14.72
C LEU A 2 34.07 60.97 -14.61
N ALA A 3 33.24 60.27 -13.82
CA ALA A 3 33.33 58.83 -13.65
C ALA A 3 32.85 58.11 -14.92
N LYS A 4 33.76 57.37 -15.56
CA LYS A 4 33.49 56.53 -16.74
C LYS A 4 32.60 55.35 -16.32
N LEU A 5 31.29 55.43 -16.58
CA LEU A 5 30.35 54.32 -16.41
C LEU A 5 30.68 53.23 -17.45
N ARG A 6 31.36 52.16 -17.02
CA ARG A 6 31.67 50.99 -17.84
C ARG A 6 30.39 50.21 -18.09
N LYS A 7 29.76 50.44 -19.26
CA LYS A 7 28.60 49.68 -19.75
C LYS A 7 28.97 48.20 -19.82
N ARG A 8 28.47 47.38 -18.89
CA ARG A 8 28.60 45.91 -18.97
C ARG A 8 27.87 45.47 -20.23
N ARG A 9 28.58 44.85 -21.18
CA ARG A 9 27.92 44.19 -22.32
C ARG A 9 27.08 43.06 -21.74
N ALA A 10 25.76 43.19 -21.81
CA ALA A 10 24.86 42.07 -21.60
C ALA A 10 25.09 41.10 -22.76
N GLY A 11 25.72 39.95 -22.49
CA GLY A 11 25.82 38.87 -23.48
C GLY A 11 24.42 38.30 -23.71
N GLY A 12 23.97 38.31 -24.96
CA GLY A 12 22.72 37.66 -25.35
C GLY A 12 22.93 36.16 -25.53
N PHE A 13 21.90 35.37 -25.22
CA PHE A 13 21.87 33.93 -25.49
C PHE A 13 21.65 33.70 -26.99
N THR A 14 22.41 32.82 -27.61
CA THR A 14 22.25 32.52 -29.04
C THR A 14 21.15 31.47 -29.27
N LEU A 15 20.45 31.54 -30.41
CA LEU A 15 19.46 30.52 -30.78
C LEU A 15 20.09 29.12 -30.89
N ILE A 16 21.35 29.05 -31.32
CA ILE A 16 22.06 27.77 -31.45
C ILE A 16 22.40 27.15 -30.09
N GLU A 17 22.78 27.96 -29.10
CA GLU A 17 22.97 27.47 -27.71
C GLU A 17 21.67 26.89 -27.17
N LEU A 18 20.54 27.54 -27.44
CA LEU A 18 19.23 27.04 -27.01
C LEU A 18 18.86 25.72 -27.69
N MET A 19 19.12 25.59 -28.99
CA MET A 19 18.83 24.36 -29.74
C MET A 19 19.62 23.16 -29.23
N ILE A 20 20.91 23.34 -28.93
CA ILE A 20 21.75 22.27 -28.38
C ILE A 20 21.25 21.86 -26.99
N VAL A 21 20.89 22.82 -26.14
CA VAL A 21 20.36 22.53 -24.81
C VAL A 21 19.07 21.70 -24.89
N VAL A 22 18.13 22.08 -25.76
CA VAL A 22 16.88 21.32 -25.94
C VAL A 22 17.15 19.91 -26.49
N ALA A 23 18.09 19.75 -27.41
CA ALA A 23 18.47 18.45 -27.93
C ALA A 23 19.04 17.52 -26.83
N ILE A 24 19.92 18.04 -25.98
CA ILE A 24 20.49 17.28 -24.85
C ILE A 24 19.40 16.91 -23.84
N ILE A 25 18.52 17.85 -23.48
CA ILE A 25 17.39 17.59 -22.56
C ILE A 25 16.46 16.52 -23.15
N GLY A 26 16.20 16.54 -24.46
CA GLY A 26 15.38 15.53 -25.14
C GLY A 26 15.95 14.12 -25.01
N ILE A 27 17.26 13.95 -25.23
CA ILE A 27 17.94 12.64 -25.09
C ILE A 27 17.89 12.16 -23.64
N LEU A 28 18.19 13.05 -22.68
CA LEU A 28 18.14 12.72 -21.25
C LEU A 28 16.72 12.32 -20.81
N ALA A 29 15.71 13.06 -21.25
CA ALA A 29 14.31 12.78 -20.91
C ALA A 29 13.84 11.42 -21.45
N ALA A 30 14.23 11.06 -22.67
CA ALA A 30 13.84 9.80 -23.30
C ALA A 30 14.29 8.57 -22.49
N VAL A 31 15.44 8.63 -21.82
CA VAL A 31 15.95 7.55 -20.97
C VAL A 31 15.44 7.68 -19.53
N ALA A 32 15.39 8.91 -18.99
CA ALA A 32 15.05 9.16 -17.60
C ALA A 32 13.57 8.90 -17.27
N ILE A 33 12.65 9.29 -18.15
CA ILE A 33 11.20 9.17 -17.92
C ILE A 33 10.76 7.71 -17.70
N PRO A 34 11.04 6.74 -18.61
CA PRO A 34 10.60 5.36 -18.41
C PRO A 34 11.24 4.71 -17.17
N ALA A 35 12.50 5.03 -16.89
CA ALA A 35 13.19 4.54 -15.69
C ALA A 35 12.54 5.08 -14.41
N PHE A 36 12.17 6.36 -14.39
CA PHE A 36 11.50 6.99 -13.26
C PHE A 36 10.09 6.41 -13.04
N ILE A 37 9.30 6.20 -14.10
CA ILE A 37 7.98 5.56 -14.00
C ILE A 37 8.08 4.15 -13.41
N LYS A 38 9.08 3.35 -13.84
CA LYS A 38 9.33 2.02 -13.28
C LYS A 38 9.69 2.08 -11.79
N TYR A 39 10.52 3.04 -11.39
CA TYR A 39 10.85 3.25 -9.98
C TYR A 39 9.61 3.62 -9.15
N LEU A 40 8.77 4.52 -9.66
CA LEU A 40 7.50 4.85 -9.01
C LEU A 40 6.59 3.63 -8.87
N ARG A 41 6.38 2.83 -9.92
CA ARG A 41 5.58 1.60 -9.85
C ARG A 41 6.10 0.64 -8.78
N LYS A 42 7.41 0.41 -8.74
CA LYS A 42 8.04 -0.43 -7.71
C LYS A 42 7.87 0.12 -6.30
N SER A 43 7.91 1.45 -6.13
CA SER A 43 7.64 2.05 -4.81
C SER A 43 6.21 1.80 -4.33
N LYS A 44 5.23 1.73 -5.26
CA LYS A 44 3.85 1.39 -4.92
C LYS A 44 3.73 -0.07 -4.46
N THR A 45 4.40 -1.02 -5.12
CA THR A 45 4.30 -2.45 -4.75
C THR A 45 4.85 -2.75 -3.36
N VAL A 46 5.86 -1.99 -2.91
CA VAL A 46 6.42 -2.09 -1.55
C VAL A 46 5.35 -1.82 -0.49
N GLU A 47 4.45 -0.87 -0.72
CA GLU A 47 3.35 -0.55 0.20
C GLU A 47 2.47 -1.77 0.50
N ALA A 48 2.11 -2.54 -0.53
CA ALA A 48 1.31 -3.74 -0.38
C ALA A 48 2.04 -4.79 0.48
N THR A 49 3.31 -5.04 0.20
CA THR A 49 4.10 -6.04 0.93
C THR A 49 4.32 -5.65 2.39
N GLU A 50 4.67 -4.40 2.67
CA GLU A 50 4.87 -3.91 4.04
C GLU A 50 3.58 -3.91 4.84
N GLY A 51 2.45 -3.55 4.22
CA GLY A 51 1.15 -3.60 4.89
C GLY A 51 0.71 -5.03 5.21
N LEU A 52 0.93 -5.98 4.29
CA LEU A 52 0.65 -7.40 4.56
C LEU A 52 1.54 -7.96 5.68
N ASP A 53 2.80 -7.56 5.76
CA ASP A 53 3.70 -7.96 6.84
C ASP A 53 3.25 -7.39 8.20
N LYS A 54 2.79 -6.13 8.25
CA LYS A 54 2.20 -5.56 9.47
C LYS A 54 0.95 -6.34 9.91
N ILE A 55 0.06 -6.67 8.97
CA ILE A 55 -1.13 -7.49 9.24
C ILE A 55 -0.72 -8.88 9.77
N LYS A 56 0.30 -9.51 9.17
CA LYS A 56 0.82 -10.81 9.61
C LYS A 56 1.29 -10.78 11.06
N VAL A 57 2.02 -9.75 11.44
CA VAL A 57 2.50 -9.56 12.82
C VAL A 57 1.33 -9.36 13.76
N GLY A 58 0.36 -8.51 13.41
CA GLY A 58 -0.86 -8.30 14.18
C GLY A 58 -1.68 -9.58 14.37
N ALA A 59 -1.84 -10.37 13.30
CA ALA A 59 -2.52 -11.66 13.32
C ALA A 59 -1.83 -12.65 14.27
N LYS A 60 -0.48 -12.68 14.24
CA LYS A 60 0.31 -13.53 15.13
C LYS A 60 0.14 -13.14 16.59
N THR A 61 0.25 -11.85 16.91
CA THR A 61 0.06 -11.34 18.26
C THR A 61 -1.36 -11.63 18.76
N TYR A 62 -2.36 -11.42 17.92
CA TYR A 62 -3.76 -11.70 18.28
C TYR A 62 -3.99 -13.18 18.57
N PHE A 63 -3.51 -14.08 17.72
CA PHE A 63 -3.70 -15.52 17.91
C PHE A 63 -3.04 -16.02 19.20
N GLN A 64 -1.88 -15.46 19.57
CA GLN A 64 -1.16 -15.84 20.78
C GLN A 64 -1.86 -15.38 22.07
N ALA A 65 -2.62 -14.28 22.03
CA ALA A 65 -3.38 -13.78 23.17
C ALA A 65 -4.56 -14.69 23.54
N ASP A 66 -4.95 -14.68 24.82
CA ASP A 66 -6.17 -15.32 25.29
C ASP A 66 -7.34 -14.34 25.15
N HIS A 67 -8.45 -14.83 24.59
CA HIS A 67 -9.65 -14.04 24.36
C HIS A 67 -10.81 -14.65 25.12
N TYR A 68 -11.69 -13.81 25.62
CA TYR A 68 -12.88 -14.23 26.36
C TYR A 68 -14.11 -13.69 25.66
N ASN A 69 -15.20 -14.47 25.69
CA ASN A 69 -16.49 -14.00 25.21
C ASN A 69 -17.14 -13.03 26.22
N ASN A 70 -18.29 -12.47 25.86
CA ASN A 70 -19.02 -11.54 26.73
C ASN A 70 -19.55 -12.16 28.04
N THR A 71 -19.51 -13.48 28.19
CA THR A 71 -19.87 -14.20 29.41
C THR A 71 -18.64 -14.61 30.25
N GLY A 72 -17.44 -14.19 29.86
CA GLY A 72 -16.18 -14.49 30.55
C GLY A 72 -15.63 -15.90 30.30
N ALA A 73 -16.15 -16.64 29.32
CA ALA A 73 -15.62 -17.94 28.94
C ALA A 73 -14.45 -17.78 27.96
N LEU A 74 -13.39 -18.57 28.17
CA LEU A 74 -12.21 -18.59 27.30
C LEU A 74 -12.62 -19.08 25.90
N LEU A 75 -12.27 -18.30 24.88
CA LEU A 75 -12.46 -18.65 23.48
C LEU A 75 -11.33 -19.57 23.00
N PRO A 76 -11.61 -20.52 22.09
CA PRO A 76 -10.56 -21.24 21.37
C PRO A 76 -9.59 -20.27 20.70
N LYS A 77 -8.33 -20.69 20.55
CA LYS A 77 -7.33 -19.88 19.84
C LYS A 77 -7.83 -19.62 18.42
N GLN A 78 -7.91 -18.37 18.02
CA GLN A 78 -8.48 -18.00 16.73
C GLN A 78 -7.92 -16.66 16.27
N PHE A 79 -8.02 -16.43 14.97
CA PHE A 79 -7.75 -15.12 14.40
C PHE A 79 -8.96 -14.18 14.56
N PRO A 80 -8.79 -12.86 14.38
CA PRO A 80 -9.93 -11.95 14.35
C PRO A 80 -10.89 -12.37 13.23
N ALA A 81 -12.19 -12.29 13.48
CA ALA A 81 -13.20 -12.53 12.45
C ALA A 81 -13.02 -11.56 11.28
N ALA A 82 -13.55 -11.91 10.10
CA ALA A 82 -13.63 -10.97 8.98
C ALA A 82 -14.39 -9.70 9.40
N PRO A 83 -14.04 -8.51 8.86
CA PRO A 83 -14.77 -7.28 9.15
C PRO A 83 -16.26 -7.48 8.83
N THR A 84 -17.11 -7.20 9.81
CA THR A 84 -18.57 -7.35 9.66
C THR A 84 -19.23 -6.04 9.26
N THR A 85 -18.52 -4.92 9.43
CA THR A 85 -18.94 -3.62 8.92
C THR A 85 -18.40 -3.39 7.51
N ALA A 86 -19.27 -3.01 6.58
CA ALA A 86 -18.85 -2.56 5.26
C ALA A 86 -18.07 -1.24 5.38
N PRO A 87 -17.04 -0.99 4.55
CA PRO A 87 -16.71 -1.72 3.32
C PRO A 87 -15.66 -2.84 3.50
N ASN A 88 -15.91 -3.99 2.86
CA ASN A 88 -14.92 -5.03 2.60
C ASN A 88 -14.80 -5.18 1.07
N PRO A 89 -13.67 -4.82 0.43
CA PRO A 89 -12.40 -4.37 1.02
C PRO A 89 -12.44 -2.95 1.63
N THR A 90 -11.48 -2.66 2.51
CA THR A 90 -11.31 -1.41 3.29
C THR A 90 -10.10 -0.61 2.79
N PRO A 91 -10.22 0.67 2.39
CA PRO A 91 -11.45 1.43 2.18
C PRO A 91 -12.27 0.92 0.98
N ALA A 92 -13.50 1.41 0.80
CA ALA A 92 -14.36 1.06 -0.33
C ALA A 92 -13.63 1.27 -1.68
N ALA A 93 -13.88 0.35 -2.62
CA ALA A 93 -13.02 0.02 -3.77
C ALA A 93 -12.84 1.07 -4.89
N ASN A 94 -12.74 2.38 -4.63
CA ASN A 94 -12.51 3.38 -5.69
C ASN A 94 -11.38 4.38 -5.42
N CYS A 95 -10.15 3.88 -5.28
CA CYS A 95 -8.95 4.70 -5.13
C CYS A 95 -8.57 5.51 -6.39
N CYS A 96 -9.22 5.23 -7.53
CA CYS A 96 -9.02 5.91 -8.80
C CYS A 96 -9.76 7.24 -8.98
N ASN A 97 -10.74 7.54 -8.13
CA ASN A 97 -11.52 8.78 -8.25
C ASN A 97 -10.86 10.00 -7.56
N ALA A 98 -9.65 9.83 -7.02
CA ALA A 98 -8.88 10.88 -6.36
C ALA A 98 -7.65 11.29 -7.19
N PRO A 99 -7.05 12.49 -6.95
CA PRO A 99 -5.81 12.88 -7.61
C PRO A 99 -4.66 11.91 -7.28
N GLY A 100 -4.21 11.13 -8.25
CA GLY A 100 -2.98 10.31 -8.15
C GLY A 100 -3.16 8.82 -7.83
N PRO A 101 -4.19 8.15 -8.39
CA PRO A 101 -4.70 6.83 -7.96
C PRO A 101 -4.61 6.48 -6.47
N LYS A 102 -4.86 7.43 -5.56
CA LYS A 102 -4.70 7.18 -4.11
C LYS A 102 -6.03 7.07 -3.40
N CYS A 103 -6.15 6.08 -2.53
CA CYS A 103 -7.17 6.03 -1.53
C CYS A 103 -6.92 7.13 -0.48
N ALA A 104 -7.94 7.90 -0.13
CA ALA A 104 -7.85 8.90 0.93
C ALA A 104 -7.79 8.22 2.32
N PRO A 105 -6.87 8.63 3.22
CA PRO A 105 -6.85 8.21 4.61
C PRO A 105 -7.94 9.01 5.33
N VAL A 106 -9.11 8.44 5.53
CA VAL A 106 -10.18 9.14 6.24
C VAL A 106 -10.26 8.63 7.67
N PRO A 107 -10.11 9.50 8.69
CA PRO A 107 -10.52 9.18 10.05
C PRO A 107 -12.05 9.16 10.11
N GLY A 108 -12.65 7.97 10.25
CA GLY A 108 -14.04 7.83 10.73
C GLY A 108 -15.09 7.25 9.77
N LEU A 109 -14.81 7.02 8.49
CA LEU A 109 -15.87 6.60 7.54
C LEU A 109 -15.53 5.44 6.59
N ASN A 110 -14.35 4.84 6.68
CA ASN A 110 -13.88 3.90 5.64
C ASN A 110 -13.73 2.43 6.10
N GLY A 111 -14.31 2.03 7.23
CA GLY A 111 -14.21 0.64 7.74
C GLY A 111 -13.03 0.36 8.68
N TRP A 112 -12.04 1.26 8.77
CA TRP A 112 -10.85 1.11 9.63
C TRP A 112 -11.14 1.02 11.14
N ASN A 113 -12.30 1.50 11.59
CA ASN A 113 -12.73 1.39 12.99
C ASN A 113 -13.34 0.01 13.33
N ASP A 114 -13.47 -0.88 12.35
CA ASP A 114 -13.95 -2.25 12.59
C ASP A 114 -13.06 -2.96 13.62
N ASN A 115 -13.70 -3.80 14.44
CA ASN A 115 -13.01 -4.55 15.49
C ASN A 115 -11.89 -5.44 14.92
N THR A 116 -12.02 -5.93 13.68
CA THR A 116 -11.00 -6.72 13.00
C THR A 116 -9.71 -5.93 12.78
N TRP A 117 -9.78 -4.73 12.22
CA TRP A 117 -8.59 -3.91 11.95
C TRP A 117 -7.93 -3.43 13.25
N ARG A 118 -8.74 -3.11 14.26
CA ARG A 118 -8.24 -2.78 15.61
C ARG A 118 -7.54 -3.97 16.27
N ALA A 119 -8.10 -5.17 16.13
CA ALA A 119 -7.53 -6.41 16.64
C ALA A 119 -6.19 -6.76 15.95
N LEU A 120 -6.08 -6.48 14.65
CA LEU A 120 -4.84 -6.63 13.89
C LEU A 120 -3.86 -5.46 14.10
N GLN A 121 -4.24 -4.42 14.83
CA GLN A 121 -3.47 -3.19 15.03
C GLN A 121 -3.01 -2.56 13.70
N PHE A 122 -3.86 -2.65 12.68
CA PHE A 122 -3.55 -2.22 11.33
C PHE A 122 -4.46 -1.08 10.88
N GLN A 123 -3.87 0.01 10.40
CA GLN A 123 -4.56 1.15 9.83
C GLN A 123 -3.65 1.90 8.86
N MET A 124 -4.23 2.53 7.85
CA MET A 124 -3.52 3.46 6.96
C MET A 124 -3.77 4.90 7.38
N THR A 125 -2.73 5.58 7.83
CA THR A 125 -2.77 6.99 8.26
C THR A 125 -2.54 7.97 7.12
N ASP A 126 -1.91 7.53 6.03
CA ASP A 126 -1.54 8.34 4.87
C ASP A 126 -2.24 7.88 3.58
N ASN A 127 -2.15 8.70 2.54
CA ASN A 127 -2.64 8.36 1.20
C ASN A 127 -1.91 7.10 0.70
N HIS A 128 -2.68 6.09 0.33
CA HIS A 128 -2.20 4.75 0.00
C HIS A 128 -2.81 4.29 -1.32
N TYR A 129 -2.23 3.27 -1.96
CA TYR A 129 -2.64 2.75 -3.27
C TYR A 129 -3.54 1.51 -3.18
N PHE A 130 -3.50 0.79 -2.06
CA PHE A 130 -4.14 -0.51 -1.93
C PHE A 130 -5.33 -0.51 -0.96
N VAL A 131 -6.39 -1.21 -1.33
CA VAL A 131 -7.47 -1.59 -0.41
C VAL A 131 -7.16 -2.94 0.22
N TRP A 132 -7.60 -3.14 1.45
CA TRP A 132 -7.21 -4.26 2.30
C TRP A 132 -8.43 -5.11 2.64
N GLN A 133 -8.25 -6.41 2.60
CA GLN A 133 -9.27 -7.39 2.96
C GLN A 133 -8.67 -8.41 3.90
N TRP A 134 -9.46 -8.82 4.89
CA TRP A 134 -9.11 -9.82 5.87
C TRP A 134 -10.22 -10.85 5.96
N ASP A 135 -9.83 -12.12 5.81
CA ASP A 135 -10.70 -13.27 6.01
C ASP A 135 -10.00 -14.27 6.92
N ALA A 136 -10.72 -14.85 7.86
CA ALA A 136 -10.19 -15.89 8.74
C ALA A 136 -11.25 -16.98 9.00
N THR A 137 -10.79 -18.21 9.12
CA THR A 137 -11.63 -19.38 9.35
C THR A 137 -10.95 -20.35 10.31
N GLY A 138 -11.75 -21.22 10.94
CA GLY A 138 -11.26 -22.25 11.85
C GLY A 138 -10.79 -21.73 13.21
N THR A 139 -10.43 -22.67 14.07
CA THR A 139 -9.95 -22.42 15.44
C THR A 139 -8.85 -23.41 15.78
N ASN A 140 -8.06 -23.11 16.80
CA ASN A 140 -6.92 -23.90 17.28
C ASN A 140 -5.97 -24.22 16.11
N THR A 141 -5.59 -25.48 15.96
CA THR A 141 -4.68 -25.95 14.90
C THR A 141 -5.28 -25.88 13.50
N SER A 142 -6.61 -25.76 13.37
CA SER A 142 -7.29 -25.59 12.07
C SER A 142 -7.49 -24.12 11.69
N ALA A 143 -7.01 -23.17 12.49
CA ALA A 143 -7.17 -21.76 12.20
C ALA A 143 -6.32 -21.34 11.00
N GLN A 144 -6.91 -20.57 10.11
CA GLN A 144 -6.28 -20.05 8.90
C GLN A 144 -6.73 -18.61 8.67
N PHE A 145 -5.89 -17.83 8.01
CA PHE A 145 -6.25 -16.49 7.57
C PHE A 145 -5.76 -16.21 6.15
N THR A 146 -6.45 -15.28 5.52
CA THR A 146 -6.12 -14.69 4.23
C THR A 146 -6.14 -13.17 4.39
N ALA A 147 -5.00 -12.54 4.21
CA ALA A 147 -4.90 -11.09 4.08
C ALA A 147 -4.66 -10.76 2.61
N SER A 148 -5.46 -9.87 2.04
CA SER A 148 -5.35 -9.46 0.64
C SER A 148 -5.20 -7.95 0.54
N ALA A 149 -4.37 -7.50 -0.39
CA ALA A 149 -4.25 -6.13 -0.81
C ALA A 149 -4.57 -6.04 -2.32
N TYR A 150 -5.46 -5.13 -2.70
CA TYR A 150 -5.89 -4.90 -4.08
C TYR A 150 -5.65 -3.43 -4.45
N GLY A 151 -4.98 -3.18 -5.57
CA GLY A 151 -4.72 -1.81 -6.02
C GLY A 151 -4.82 -1.73 -7.54
N ASP A 152 -5.50 -0.69 -8.03
CA ASP A 152 -5.49 -0.30 -9.43
C ASP A 152 -4.51 0.88 -9.55
N LEU A 153 -3.32 0.64 -10.11
CA LEU A 153 -2.19 1.58 -10.00
C LEU A 153 -2.20 2.64 -11.11
N ASP A 154 -2.89 2.39 -12.22
CA ASP A 154 -3.01 3.27 -13.37
C ASP A 154 -4.46 3.56 -13.82
N CYS A 155 -5.45 3.01 -13.10
CA CYS A 155 -6.87 3.24 -13.28
C CYS A 155 -7.46 2.67 -14.58
N ASP A 156 -6.91 1.54 -15.05
CA ASP A 156 -7.41 0.82 -16.21
C ASP A 156 -8.48 -0.25 -15.87
N GLY A 157 -8.75 -0.48 -14.58
CA GLY A 157 -9.71 -1.47 -14.11
C GLY A 157 -9.11 -2.86 -13.85
N THR A 158 -7.83 -3.05 -14.15
CA THR A 158 -7.05 -4.22 -13.73
C THR A 158 -6.59 -4.02 -12.29
N LEU A 159 -6.65 -5.08 -11.49
CA LEU A 159 -6.19 -5.03 -10.10
C LEU A 159 -4.89 -5.79 -9.96
N SER A 160 -3.89 -5.10 -9.41
CA SER A 160 -2.72 -5.69 -8.79
C SER A 160 -3.15 -6.33 -7.47
N THR A 161 -2.96 -7.64 -7.31
CA THR A 161 -3.39 -8.36 -6.10
C THR A 161 -2.24 -9.04 -5.39
N TYR A 162 -2.20 -8.87 -4.07
CA TYR A 162 -1.20 -9.44 -3.18
C TYR A 162 -1.94 -10.17 -2.08
N ARG A 163 -1.70 -11.48 -1.94
CA ARG A 163 -2.44 -12.30 -0.98
C ARG A 163 -1.51 -13.09 -0.09
N LEU A 164 -1.56 -12.80 1.20
CA LEU A 164 -0.85 -13.52 2.23
C LEU A 164 -1.77 -14.58 2.85
N LEU A 165 -1.34 -15.84 2.79
CA LEU A 165 -2.02 -16.96 3.43
C LEU A 165 -1.24 -17.38 4.67
N GLY A 166 -1.95 -17.52 5.78
CA GLY A 166 -1.39 -18.03 7.03
C GLY A 166 -2.20 -19.18 7.61
N SER A 167 -1.49 -20.08 8.26
CA SER A 167 -2.03 -21.27 8.92
C SER A 167 -1.28 -21.53 10.22
N ILE A 168 -1.87 -22.36 11.07
CA ILE A 168 -1.26 -22.76 12.34
C ILE A 168 -0.57 -24.12 12.17
N ASP A 169 0.60 -24.27 12.75
CA ASP A 169 1.27 -25.57 12.88
C ASP A 169 0.77 -26.36 14.10
N GLU A 170 1.26 -27.59 14.28
CA GLU A 170 0.83 -28.46 15.38
C GLU A 170 1.21 -27.92 16.77
N GLU A 171 2.14 -26.96 16.84
CA GLU A 171 2.64 -26.33 18.08
C GLU A 171 1.99 -24.96 18.34
N PHE A 172 0.89 -24.63 17.65
CA PHE A 172 0.22 -23.32 17.72
C PHE A 172 1.08 -22.14 17.22
N GLY A 173 2.13 -22.42 16.44
CA GLY A 173 2.92 -21.46 15.71
C GLY A 173 2.18 -20.93 14.50
N VAL A 174 2.14 -19.60 14.35
CA VAL A 174 1.55 -18.95 13.17
C VAL A 174 2.57 -18.97 12.03
N GLN A 175 2.31 -19.80 11.03
CA GLN A 175 3.08 -19.88 9.80
C GLN A 175 2.41 -19.03 8.73
N GLY A 176 3.21 -18.36 7.90
CA GLY A 176 2.70 -17.61 6.75
C GLY A 176 3.61 -17.82 5.57
N ARG A 177 3.03 -18.30 4.45
CA ARG A 177 3.72 -18.31 3.15
C ARG A 177 3.94 -16.86 2.73
N GLY A 178 5.01 -16.57 1.97
CA GLY A 178 5.15 -15.26 1.34
C GLY A 178 3.93 -14.92 0.48
N PRO A 179 3.62 -13.62 0.28
CA PRO A 179 2.42 -13.23 -0.45
C PRO A 179 2.44 -13.80 -1.87
N VAL A 180 1.32 -14.40 -2.26
CA VAL A 180 1.05 -14.77 -3.64
C VAL A 180 0.68 -13.50 -4.37
N ILE A 181 1.48 -13.12 -5.35
CA ILE A 181 1.29 -11.90 -6.14
C ILE A 181 0.71 -12.28 -7.49
N THR A 182 -0.32 -11.56 -7.92
CA THR A 182 -0.86 -11.64 -9.28
C THR A 182 -0.93 -10.24 -9.85
N ASN A 183 -0.48 -10.06 -11.10
CA ASN A 183 -0.42 -8.75 -11.74
C ASN A 183 0.40 -7.75 -10.89
N GLU A 184 1.61 -8.16 -10.48
CA GLU A 184 2.50 -7.38 -9.59
C GLU A 184 2.76 -5.96 -10.10
N ILE A 185 2.74 -5.81 -11.43
CA ILE A 185 3.04 -4.61 -12.16
C ILE A 185 2.26 -4.72 -13.46
N GLU A 186 1.23 -3.91 -13.65
CA GLU A 186 0.84 -3.49 -15.01
C GLU A 186 2.07 -2.93 -15.76
#